data_AF-A0A329UHN5-F1
#
_entry.id   AF-A0A329UHN5-F1
#
_cell.length_a   1.000
_cell.length_b   1.000
_cell.length_c   1.000
_cell.angle_alpha   90.00
_cell.angle_beta   90.00
_cell.angle_gamma   90.00
#
_symmetry.space_group_name_H-M   'P 1'
#
loop_
_entity.id
_entity.type
_entity.pdbx_description
1 polymer ?
#
loop_
_entity_poly.entity_id
_entity_poly.type
_entity_poly.pdbx_seq_one_letter_code
_entity_poly.pdbx_strand_id
1 'polypeptide(L)'
;MWLDNLNRLKKSSGMTIEQLSIASGVPKGTLNKLFAGQTKDPQLSTVSALVHCMGYTLDDLSDTTVSGKTHLTPQQSALLSSFDQLNDEGQGKAVEYVEDLVATGRYKKSCEPGLGQKEA
;
A
#
# COMPACT_ATOMS: atom_id res chain seq x y z
N MET A 1 -14.36 -0.19 5.12
CA MET A 1 -14.67 1.07 5.83
C MET A 1 -13.55 1.33 6.82
N TRP A 2 -13.05 2.57 6.96
CA TRP A 2 -11.80 2.88 7.70
C TRP A 2 -11.75 2.36 9.15
N LEU A 3 -12.91 2.29 9.83
CA LEU A 3 -13.03 1.79 11.21
C LEU A 3 -12.72 0.28 11.32
N ASP A 4 -13.10 -0.53 10.33
CA ASP A 4 -12.75 -1.95 10.30
C ASP A 4 -11.24 -2.14 10.16
N ASN A 5 -10.62 -1.35 9.29
CA ASN A 5 -9.16 -1.34 9.13
C ASN A 5 -8.47 -0.90 10.41
N LEU A 6 -8.95 0.16 11.07
CA LEU A 6 -8.40 0.59 12.37
C LEU A 6 -8.51 -0.50 13.44
N ASN A 7 -9.64 -1.20 13.50
CA ASN A 7 -9.82 -2.35 14.40
C ASN A 7 -8.87 -3.51 14.08
N ARG A 8 -8.60 -3.76 12.80
CA ARG A 8 -7.62 -4.76 12.36
C ARG A 8 -6.21 -4.36 12.80
N LEU A 9 -5.79 -3.11 12.55
CA LEU A 9 -4.47 -2.61 12.96
C LEU A 9 -4.27 -2.71 14.48
N LYS A 10 -5.28 -2.36 15.28
CA LYS A 10 -5.24 -2.54 16.74
C LYS A 10 -5.06 -4.00 17.15
N LYS A 11 -5.72 -4.93 16.48
CA LYS A 11 -5.57 -6.38 16.78
C LYS A 11 -4.16 -6.85 16.42
N SER A 12 -3.63 -6.42 15.28
CA SER A 12 -2.30 -6.76 14.80
C SER A 12 -1.18 -6.20 15.66
N SER A 13 -1.35 -5.00 16.24
CA SER A 13 -0.37 -4.40 17.15
C SER A 13 -0.35 -5.04 18.54
N GLY A 14 -1.39 -5.81 18.91
CA GLY A 14 -1.52 -6.40 20.24
C GLY A 14 -1.77 -5.41 21.38
N MET A 15 -1.97 -4.11 21.06
CA MET A 15 -2.09 -3.06 22.07
C MET A 15 -3.49 -3.00 22.71
N THR A 16 -3.52 -2.76 24.02
CA THR A 16 -4.74 -2.47 24.77
C THR A 16 -5.17 -1.02 24.60
N ILE A 17 -6.43 -0.70 24.91
CA ILE A 17 -6.93 0.70 24.93
C ILE A 17 -6.12 1.56 25.90
N GLU A 18 -5.64 0.97 26.99
CA GLU A 18 -4.81 1.67 27.98
C GLU A 18 -3.44 2.02 27.42
N GLN A 19 -2.76 1.06 26.79
CA GLN A 19 -1.47 1.30 26.15
C GLN A 19 -1.58 2.30 25.00
N LEU A 20 -2.63 2.21 24.19
CA LEU A 20 -2.91 3.17 23.13
C LEU A 20 -3.14 4.58 23.68
N SER A 21 -3.87 4.70 24.79
CA SER A 21 -4.12 6.01 25.41
C SER A 21 -2.83 6.67 25.89
N ILE A 22 -1.95 5.89 26.51
CA ILE A 22 -0.64 6.38 26.98
C ILE A 22 0.27 6.74 25.79
N ALA A 23 0.37 5.85 24.79
CA ALA A 23 1.26 6.04 23.65
C ALA A 23 0.83 7.20 22.74
N SER A 24 -0.47 7.33 22.46
CA SER A 24 -1.01 8.33 21.53
C SER A 24 -1.37 9.67 22.19
N GLY A 25 -1.42 9.73 23.52
CA GLY A 25 -1.94 10.89 24.26
C GLY A 25 -3.45 11.08 24.13
N VAL A 26 -4.18 10.17 23.48
CA VAL A 26 -5.63 10.24 23.30
C VAL A 26 -6.34 9.64 24.53
N PRO A 27 -7.34 10.31 25.13
CA PRO A 27 -8.04 9.79 26.30
C PRO A 27 -8.77 8.46 26.05
N LYS A 28 -8.74 7.53 27.03
CA LYS A 28 -9.43 6.22 26.98
C LYS A 28 -10.90 6.34 26.58
N GLY A 29 -11.62 7.33 27.10
CA GLY A 29 -13.03 7.57 26.77
C GLY A 29 -13.24 7.87 25.28
N THR A 30 -12.34 8.63 24.68
CA THR A 30 -12.34 8.93 23.24
C THR A 30 -12.04 7.68 22.43
N LEU A 31 -11.04 6.89 22.83
CA LEU A 31 -10.70 5.63 22.17
C LEU A 31 -11.86 4.61 22.22
N ASN A 32 -12.53 4.47 23.36
CA ASN A 32 -13.68 3.57 23.49
C ASN A 32 -14.82 3.96 22.55
N LYS A 33 -15.14 5.26 22.44
CA LYS A 33 -16.16 5.76 21.49
C LYS A 33 -15.73 5.56 20.04
N LEU A 34 -14.45 5.77 19.75
CA LEU A 34 -13.87 5.60 18.43
C LEU A 34 -13.98 4.13 17.96
N PHE A 35 -13.43 3.19 18.72
CA PHE A 35 -13.43 1.77 18.36
C PHE A 35 -14.83 1.14 18.41
N ALA A 36 -15.75 1.68 19.21
CA ALA A 36 -17.16 1.27 19.21
C ALA A 36 -17.98 1.86 18.05
N GLY A 37 -17.38 2.70 17.18
CA GLY A 37 -18.05 3.32 16.04
C GLY A 37 -19.05 4.42 16.40
N GLN A 38 -19.01 4.94 17.64
CA GLN A 38 -19.85 6.07 18.06
C GLN A 38 -19.36 7.40 17.48
N THR A 39 -18.06 7.50 17.21
CA THR A 39 -17.45 8.66 16.56
C THR A 39 -17.43 8.46 15.05
N LYS A 40 -18.42 9.06 14.35
CA LYS A 40 -18.54 8.97 12.89
C LYS A 40 -17.43 9.72 12.14
N ASP A 41 -17.00 10.85 12.69
CA ASP A 41 -16.00 11.74 12.09
C ASP A 41 -14.92 12.10 13.13
N PRO A 42 -13.90 11.25 13.31
CA PRO A 42 -12.81 11.55 14.21
C PRO A 42 -11.87 12.60 13.62
N GLN A 43 -11.29 13.44 14.48
CA GLN A 43 -10.20 14.32 14.08
C GLN A 43 -9.01 13.53 13.50
N LEU A 44 -8.44 14.03 12.40
CA LEU A 44 -7.29 13.41 11.73
C LEU A 44 -6.10 13.23 12.66
N SER A 45 -5.85 14.19 13.55
CA SER A 45 -4.79 14.14 14.56
C SER A 45 -4.93 12.92 15.49
N THR A 46 -6.15 12.61 15.93
CA THR A 46 -6.47 11.45 16.76
C THR A 46 -6.18 10.15 16.02
N VAL A 47 -6.62 10.04 14.77
CA VAL A 47 -6.43 8.82 13.97
C VAL A 47 -4.95 8.63 13.64
N SER A 48 -4.27 9.70 13.24
CA SER A 48 -2.83 9.71 12.91
C SER A 48 -1.97 9.30 14.11
N ALA A 49 -2.22 9.87 15.28
CA ALA A 49 -1.51 9.50 16.51
C ALA A 49 -1.68 7.99 16.80
N LEU A 50 -2.88 7.46 16.61
CA LEU A 50 -3.16 6.05 16.88
C LEU A 50 -2.42 5.11 15.92
N VAL A 51 -2.50 5.36 14.60
CA VAL A 51 -1.82 4.51 13.62
C VAL A 51 -0.31 4.52 13.80
N HIS A 52 0.29 5.71 14.02
CA HIS A 52 1.73 5.82 14.21
C HIS A 52 2.19 5.13 15.50
N CYS A 53 1.44 5.24 16.59
CA CYS A 53 1.75 4.51 17.83
C CYS A 53 1.67 2.98 17.66
N MET A 54 0.87 2.50 16.71
CA MET A 54 0.77 1.08 16.36
C MET A 54 1.80 0.65 15.30
N GLY A 55 2.64 1.57 14.80
CA GLY A 55 3.64 1.28 13.77
C GLY A 55 3.09 1.27 12.33
N TYR A 56 1.93 1.89 12.11
CA TYR A 56 1.25 1.99 10.82
C TYR A 56 1.10 3.44 10.37
N THR A 57 0.66 3.62 9.14
CA THR A 57 0.40 4.93 8.52
C THR A 57 -1.09 5.14 8.29
N LEU A 58 -1.48 6.36 7.92
CA LEU A 58 -2.87 6.66 7.53
C LEU A 58 -3.27 5.92 6.25
N ASP A 59 -2.31 5.62 5.36
CA ASP A 59 -2.56 4.83 4.15
C ASP A 59 -3.12 3.46 4.51
N ASP A 60 -2.59 2.79 5.53
CA ASP A 60 -3.03 1.45 5.96
C ASP A 60 -4.52 1.38 6.42
N LEU A 61 -5.18 2.53 6.61
CA LEU A 61 -6.62 2.62 6.92
C LEU A 61 -7.51 2.63 5.68
N SER A 62 -6.96 2.98 4.53
CA SER A 62 -7.68 3.01 3.26
C SER A 62 -7.60 1.65 2.57
N ASP A 63 -8.73 1.15 2.06
CA ASP A 63 -8.74 -0.03 1.17
C ASP A 63 -8.26 0.35 -0.24
N THR A 64 -8.25 1.66 -0.51
CA THR A 64 -7.74 2.30 -1.72
C THR A 64 -6.27 2.67 -1.60
N THR A 65 -5.48 1.98 -0.75
CA THR A 65 -4.04 2.06 -0.94
C THR A 65 -3.73 1.53 -2.33
N VAL A 66 -3.59 2.47 -3.26
CA VAL A 66 -2.44 2.58 -4.13
C VAL A 66 -1.23 2.61 -3.19
N SER A 67 -0.98 1.49 -2.52
CA SER A 67 0.19 1.31 -1.71
C SER A 67 1.32 1.53 -2.70
N GLY A 68 2.35 2.27 -2.31
CA GLY A 68 3.62 2.23 -3.03
C GLY A 68 4.14 0.78 -3.19
N LYS A 69 3.54 -0.21 -2.53
CA LYS A 69 3.43 -1.57 -3.04
C LYS A 69 2.39 -1.62 -4.16
N THR A 70 2.79 -1.29 -5.38
CA THR A 70 2.14 -1.86 -6.56
C THR A 70 1.89 -3.33 -6.24
N HIS A 71 0.65 -3.81 -6.27
CA HIS A 71 0.41 -5.25 -6.20
C HIS A 71 1.06 -5.83 -7.46
N LEU A 72 2.33 -6.19 -7.33
CA LEU A 72 3.14 -6.70 -8.39
C LEU A 72 2.39 -7.92 -8.90
N THR A 73 2.19 -7.98 -10.21
CA THR A 73 1.66 -9.20 -10.80
C THR A 73 2.62 -10.35 -10.42
N PRO A 74 2.16 -11.61 -10.38
CA PRO A 74 3.05 -12.74 -10.10
C PRO A 74 4.33 -12.72 -10.96
N GLN A 75 4.23 -12.23 -12.20
CA GLN A 75 5.35 -12.04 -13.12
C GLN A 75 6.32 -10.94 -12.67
N GLN A 76 5.82 -9.80 -12.19
CA GLN A 76 6.67 -8.72 -11.68
C GLN A 76 7.38 -9.14 -10.38
N SER A 77 6.68 -9.84 -9.49
CA SER A 77 7.27 -10.39 -8.25
C SER A 77 8.35 -11.44 -8.54
N ALA A 78 8.10 -12.32 -9.52
CA ALA A 78 9.10 -13.31 -9.95
C ALA A 78 10.35 -12.63 -10.53
N LEU A 79 10.18 -11.58 -11.33
CA LEU A 79 11.31 -10.82 -11.88
C LEU A 79 12.17 -10.20 -10.78
N LEU A 80 11.57 -9.53 -9.80
CA LEU A 80 12.33 -8.95 -8.68
C LEU A 80 13.05 -10.01 -7.85
N SER A 81 12.38 -11.14 -7.55
CA SER A 81 13.00 -12.25 -6.82
C SER A 81 14.21 -12.85 -7.56
N SER A 82 14.14 -12.95 -8.90
CA SER A 82 15.30 -13.35 -9.70
C SER A 82 16.38 -12.27 -9.75
N PHE A 83 16.01 -11.00 -9.78
CA PHE A 83 16.92 -9.86 -9.82
C PHE A 83 17.74 -9.72 -8.51
N ASP A 84 17.12 -9.95 -7.35
CA ASP A 84 17.77 -9.92 -6.04
C ASP A 84 18.82 -11.03 -5.83
N GLN A 85 18.81 -12.06 -6.68
CA GLN A 85 19.82 -13.14 -6.67
C GLN A 85 21.05 -12.83 -7.53
N LEU A 86 21.01 -11.75 -8.33
CA LEU A 86 22.12 -11.34 -9.20
C LEU A 86 23.12 -10.44 -8.44
N ASN A 87 24.36 -10.42 -8.91
CA ASN A 87 25.36 -9.45 -8.48
C ASN A 87 25.21 -8.11 -9.26
N ASP A 88 26.01 -7.10 -8.92
CA ASP A 88 25.94 -5.77 -9.55
C ASP A 88 26.04 -5.82 -11.09
N GLU A 89 26.92 -6.66 -11.64
CA GLU A 89 27.07 -6.84 -13.09
C GLU A 89 25.82 -7.46 -13.72
N GLY A 90 25.29 -8.52 -13.10
CA GLY A 90 24.08 -9.21 -13.56
C GLY A 90 22.84 -8.32 -13.49
N GLN A 91 22.72 -7.52 -12.43
CA GLN A 91 21.66 -6.51 -12.31
C GLN A 91 21.77 -5.46 -13.42
N GLY A 92 22.97 -4.96 -13.70
CA GLY A 92 23.22 -4.04 -14.81
C GLY A 92 22.78 -4.60 -16.17
N LYS A 93 23.13 -5.86 -16.45
CA LYS A 93 22.72 -6.54 -17.69
C LYS A 93 21.21 -6.78 -17.79
N ALA A 94 20.56 -7.11 -16.69
CA ALA A 94 19.11 -7.28 -16.67
C ALA A 94 18.37 -5.97 -16.99
N VAL A 95 18.87 -4.83 -16.49
CA VAL A 95 18.32 -3.50 -16.81
C VAL A 95 18.52 -3.18 -18.30
N GLU A 96 19.74 -3.33 -18.82
CA GLU A 96 20.07 -3.08 -20.24
C GLU A 96 19.14 -3.87 -21.18
N TYR A 97 18.91 -5.15 -20.90
CA TYR A 97 18.02 -5.98 -21.73
C TYR A 97 16.55 -5.51 -21.69
N VAL A 98 16.06 -5.07 -20.52
CA VAL A 98 14.70 -4.52 -20.41
C VAL A 98 14.58 -3.21 -21.19
N GLU A 99 15.60 -2.35 -21.14
CA GLU A 99 15.66 -1.11 -21.91
C GLU A 99 15.65 -1.39 -23.42
N ASP A 100 16.42 -2.37 -23.89
CA ASP A 100 16.42 -2.81 -25.29
C ASP A 100 15.02 -3.27 -25.74
N LEU A 101 14.35 -4.10 -24.93
CA LEU A 101 12.99 -4.55 -25.23
C LEU A 101 12.02 -3.38 -25.36
N VAL A 102 12.15 -2.35 -24.52
CA VAL A 102 11.35 -1.11 -24.60
C VAL A 102 11.71 -0.30 -25.86
N ALA A 103 13.00 -0.18 -26.17
CA ALA A 103 13.51 0.57 -27.31
C ALA A 103 13.10 -0.05 -28.65
N THR A 104 13.03 -1.39 -28.74
CA THR A 104 12.56 -2.09 -29.95
C THR A 104 11.12 -1.74 -30.33
N GLY A 105 10.31 -1.26 -29.37
CA GLY A 105 8.92 -0.88 -29.58
C GLY A 105 7.96 -2.06 -29.86
N ARG A 106 8.48 -3.27 -30.09
CA ARG A 106 7.73 -4.48 -30.42
C ARG A 106 6.82 -4.96 -29.28
N TYR A 107 7.15 -4.61 -28.04
CA TYR A 107 6.51 -5.12 -26.83
C TYR A 107 5.77 -4.03 -26.03
N LYS A 108 5.42 -2.89 -26.67
CA LYS A 108 4.63 -1.83 -26.02
C LYS A 108 3.25 -2.38 -25.63
N LYS A 109 2.81 -2.10 -24.39
CA LYS A 109 1.43 -2.38 -23.97
C LYS A 109 0.47 -1.57 -24.84
N SER A 110 -0.34 -2.24 -25.66
CA SER A 110 -1.38 -1.60 -26.45
C SER A 110 -2.45 -1.00 -25.53
N CYS A 111 -2.41 0.31 -25.35
CA CYS A 111 -3.54 1.09 -24.85
C CYS A 111 -4.03 1.98 -25.99
N GLU A 112 -4.70 1.39 -26.98
CA GLU A 112 -5.57 2.15 -27.89
C GLU A 112 -6.91 1.42 -28.03
N PRO A 113 -7.96 1.88 -27.35
CA PRO A 113 -9.32 1.52 -27.67
C PRO A 113 -9.82 2.38 -28.85
N GLY A 114 -9.94 1.76 -30.03
CA GLY A 114 -10.88 2.18 -31.07
C GLY A 114 -10.47 3.29 -32.04
N LEU A 115 -9.90 2.89 -33.18
CA LEU A 115 -10.15 3.46 -34.51
C LEU A 115 -10.12 2.24 -35.46
N GLY A 116 -11.25 1.76 -35.98
CA GLY A 116 -11.99 2.40 -37.06
C GLY A 116 -11.53 1.80 -38.40
N GLN A 117 -12.39 0.98 -39.01
CA GLN A 117 -12.25 0.28 -40.29
C GLN A 117 -11.52 1.08 -41.39
N LYS A 118 -10.72 0.40 -42.23
CA LYS A 118 -10.93 0.36 -43.70
C LYS A 118 -9.96 -0.60 -44.41
N GLU A 119 -10.55 -1.29 -45.39
CA GLU A 119 -9.99 -2.22 -46.36
C GLU A 119 -8.89 -1.59 -47.26
N ALA A 120 -7.96 -2.43 -47.72
CA ALA A 120 -7.62 -2.65 -49.13
C ALA A 120 -6.77 -3.92 -49.26
#